data_AF-A0A2V9H6X3-F1
#
_entry.id   AF-A0A2V9H6X3-F1
#
_cell.length_a   1.000
_cell.length_b   1.000
_cell.length_c   1.000
_cell.angle_alpha   90.00
_cell.angle_beta   90.00
_cell.angle_gamma   90.00
#
_symmetry.space_group_name_H-M   'P 1'
#
loop_
_entity.id
_entity.type
_entity.pdbx_description
1 polymer ?
#
loop_
_entity_poly.entity_id
_entity_poly.type
_entity_poly.pdbx_seq_one_letter_code
_entity_poly.pdbx_strand_id
1 'polypeptide(L)'
;MEAPSARFVQWKAVIYDGRPGDGIDWVSLAYLPRNVAPIIDGIALQDPGVRAQSQVGMSGQPVTVMLKMPPSPSISGVVITQSNTPPRFEQPPQGTLQKGYQSVVWTVHDENDDELRYSVYFRGENEHEWKLFKENLEQKFYSWDTTTLPDGAYYLKIVATDAVSNPPALALKTERESERFEVDNTAPVVKIMGTISDSPMPNGKLTTVQFTAQDAGSSIERAQYSVDGGDWILVAPTSRISDSPEERYEISLSGLGPGEHTISVRAYDRFENGGSAKTIVTVPAAKP
;
A
#
# COMPACT_ATOMS: atom_id res chain seq x y z
N MET A 1 -38.48 10.86 -21.31
CA MET A 1 -38.37 9.46 -20.87
C MET A 1 -37.21 8.87 -21.66
N GLU A 2 -35.99 9.03 -21.15
CA GLU A 2 -34.85 8.33 -21.72
C GLU A 2 -34.95 6.88 -21.28
N ALA A 3 -35.09 5.99 -22.24
CA ALA A 3 -35.17 4.56 -21.98
C ALA A 3 -33.75 4.01 -21.83
N PRO A 4 -33.44 3.25 -20.76
CA PRO A 4 -32.16 2.56 -20.66
C PRO A 4 -32.01 1.56 -21.81
N SER A 5 -30.78 1.07 -22.04
CA SER A 5 -30.45 0.09 -23.06
C SER A 5 -31.48 -1.05 -23.13
N ALA A 6 -32.37 -0.98 -24.11
CA ALA A 6 -33.46 -1.93 -24.35
C ALA A 6 -33.48 -2.30 -25.83
N ARG A 7 -33.82 -3.55 -26.16
CA ARG A 7 -34.05 -3.98 -27.55
C ARG A 7 -35.50 -3.69 -28.02
N PHE A 8 -36.08 -2.57 -27.58
CA PHE A 8 -37.41 -2.00 -27.90
C PHE A 8 -38.61 -2.46 -27.05
N VAL A 9 -39.43 -1.48 -26.63
CA VAL A 9 -40.87 -1.65 -26.36
C VAL A 9 -41.62 -0.68 -27.27
N GLN A 10 -42.63 -1.17 -27.98
CA GLN A 10 -43.49 -0.33 -28.82
C GLN A 10 -44.93 -0.66 -28.49
N TRP A 11 -45.71 0.37 -28.16
CA TRP A 11 -47.15 0.24 -28.00
C TRP A 11 -47.84 1.22 -28.96
N LYS A 12 -48.97 0.80 -29.53
CA LYS A 12 -49.79 1.60 -30.41
C LYS A 12 -51.24 1.44 -29.99
N ALA A 13 -51.92 2.57 -29.77
CA ALA A 13 -53.36 2.61 -29.57
C ALA A 13 -54.02 3.32 -30.74
N VAL A 14 -55.18 2.85 -31.17
CA VAL A 14 -56.02 3.51 -32.16
C VAL A 14 -57.46 3.48 -31.64
N ILE A 15 -58.05 4.65 -31.43
CA ILE A 15 -59.36 4.82 -30.81
C ILE A 15 -60.34 5.31 -31.89
N TYR A 16 -61.49 4.67 -32.02
CA TYR A 16 -62.56 5.05 -32.95
C TYR A 16 -63.86 5.21 -32.16
N ASP A 17 -64.54 6.34 -32.38
CA ASP A 17 -65.74 6.87 -31.70
C ASP A 17 -65.52 7.51 -30.31
N GLY A 18 -65.60 8.85 -30.27
CA GLY A 18 -65.30 9.70 -29.11
C GLY A 18 -66.49 9.99 -28.20
N ARG A 19 -66.97 8.97 -27.47
CA ARG A 19 -67.93 9.17 -26.37
C ARG A 19 -67.19 9.59 -25.08
N PRO A 20 -67.81 10.35 -24.16
CA PRO A 20 -67.21 10.65 -22.86
C PRO A 20 -66.99 9.35 -22.07
N GLY A 21 -65.72 8.98 -21.84
CA GLY A 21 -65.30 7.71 -21.23
C GLY A 21 -64.59 6.74 -22.17
N ASP A 22 -64.53 7.02 -23.47
CA ASP A 22 -63.66 6.30 -24.41
C ASP A 22 -62.28 6.95 -24.46
N GLY A 23 -61.26 6.22 -24.00
CA GLY A 23 -59.88 6.69 -23.91
C GLY A 23 -58.96 5.66 -23.25
N ILE A 24 -57.66 5.92 -23.30
CA ILE A 24 -56.68 5.20 -22.46
C ILE A 24 -56.38 6.09 -21.26
N ASP A 25 -56.80 5.64 -20.08
CA ASP A 25 -56.57 6.39 -18.84
C ASP A 25 -55.12 6.24 -18.35
N TRP A 26 -54.51 5.07 -18.47
CA TRP A 26 -53.09 4.85 -18.18
C TRP A 26 -52.52 3.62 -18.90
N VAL A 27 -51.20 3.63 -19.11
CA VAL A 27 -50.40 2.47 -19.55
C VAL A 27 -49.27 2.29 -18.56
N SER A 28 -49.15 1.09 -17.98
CA SER A 28 -47.99 0.72 -17.17
C SER A 28 -47.18 -0.34 -17.88
N LEU A 29 -45.86 -0.18 -17.90
CA LEU A 29 -44.94 -1.21 -18.33
C LEU A 29 -44.01 -1.54 -17.17
N ALA A 30 -43.99 -2.81 -16.78
CA ALA A 30 -42.91 -3.34 -15.96
C ALA A 30 -41.83 -3.90 -16.87
N TYR A 31 -40.58 -3.54 -16.62
CA TYR A 31 -39.41 -4.15 -17.26
C TYR A 31 -38.37 -4.43 -16.18
N LEU A 32 -37.59 -5.50 -16.39
CA LEU A 32 -36.46 -5.83 -15.54
C LEU A 32 -35.19 -5.51 -16.33
N PRO A 33 -34.39 -4.51 -15.89
CA PRO A 33 -33.07 -4.28 -16.46
C PRO A 33 -32.21 -5.55 -16.39
N ARG A 34 -31.37 -5.78 -17.40
CA ARG A 34 -30.37 -6.83 -17.31
C ARG A 34 -29.28 -6.37 -16.35
N ASN A 35 -28.90 -7.24 -15.41
CA ASN A 35 -27.80 -6.98 -14.49
C ASN A 35 -26.50 -6.66 -15.27
N VAL A 36 -25.72 -5.71 -14.76
CA VAL A 36 -24.44 -5.26 -15.32
C VAL A 36 -23.34 -5.63 -14.33
N ALA A 37 -22.21 -6.11 -14.82
CA ALA A 37 -21.11 -6.48 -13.93
C ALA A 37 -20.39 -5.22 -13.42
N PRO A 38 -19.91 -5.21 -12.16
CA PRO A 38 -19.05 -4.15 -11.68
C PRO A 38 -17.72 -4.14 -12.45
N ILE A 39 -17.02 -3.01 -12.49
CA ILE A 39 -15.73 -2.86 -13.17
C ILE A 39 -14.68 -2.32 -12.20
N ILE A 40 -13.54 -3.03 -12.10
CA ILE A 40 -12.40 -2.59 -11.29
C ILE A 40 -11.52 -1.68 -12.14
N ASP A 41 -11.55 -0.38 -11.84
CA ASP A 41 -10.85 0.67 -12.59
C ASP A 41 -9.34 0.62 -12.43
N GLY A 42 -8.88 0.32 -11.21
CA GLY A 42 -7.48 0.28 -10.90
C GLY A 42 -7.19 -0.24 -9.50
N ILE A 43 -5.93 -0.64 -9.31
CA ILE A 43 -5.37 -1.17 -8.07
C ILE A 43 -4.10 -0.38 -7.77
N ALA A 44 -3.92 0.03 -6.52
CA ALA A 44 -2.76 0.76 -6.03
C ALA A 44 -2.22 0.08 -4.76
N LEU A 45 -1.04 -0.52 -4.89
CA LEU A 45 -0.25 -0.97 -3.75
C LEU A 45 0.39 0.23 -3.06
N GLN A 46 0.34 0.24 -1.73
CA GLN A 46 0.96 1.28 -0.92
C GLN A 46 2.46 1.02 -0.76
N ASP A 47 3.21 1.99 -0.25
CA ASP A 47 4.61 1.74 0.11
C ASP A 47 4.71 0.75 1.28
N PRO A 48 5.84 0.01 1.40
CA PRO A 48 6.08 -0.86 2.55
C PRO A 48 5.89 -0.13 3.88
N GLY A 49 5.27 -0.80 4.84
CA GLY A 49 5.01 -0.21 6.15
C GLY A 49 3.84 0.79 6.18
N VAL A 50 3.06 0.92 5.10
CA VAL A 50 1.83 1.72 5.11
C VAL A 50 0.61 0.83 5.35
N ARG A 51 -0.14 1.13 6.40
CA ARG A 51 -1.41 0.46 6.72
C ARG A 51 -2.60 1.34 6.42
N ALA A 52 -3.52 0.85 5.58
CA ALA A 52 -4.81 1.47 5.32
C ALA A 52 -5.85 1.03 6.36
N GLN A 53 -6.62 1.97 6.89
CA GLN A 53 -7.67 1.70 7.87
C GLN A 53 -8.88 2.62 7.67
N SER A 54 -10.06 2.14 8.08
CA SER A 54 -11.24 2.98 8.19
C SER A 54 -11.07 4.01 9.32
N GLN A 55 -11.65 5.19 9.16
CA GLN A 55 -11.66 6.22 10.20
C GLN A 55 -12.58 5.79 11.36
N VAL A 56 -12.07 5.02 12.31
CA VAL A 56 -12.81 4.70 13.54
C VAL A 56 -12.20 5.50 14.68
N GLY A 57 -12.92 6.53 15.14
CA GLY A 57 -12.63 7.44 16.27
C GLY A 57 -11.31 7.18 17.02
N MET A 58 -10.18 7.53 16.41
CA MET A 58 -8.88 7.31 17.03
C MET A 58 -8.61 8.39 18.08
N SER A 59 -8.50 7.96 19.34
CA SER A 59 -7.94 8.79 20.42
C SER A 59 -6.42 8.77 20.31
N GLY A 60 -5.84 9.89 19.85
CA GLY A 60 -4.42 10.02 19.54
C GLY A 60 -4.24 10.32 18.06
N GLN A 61 -3.31 11.22 17.72
CA GLN A 61 -2.99 11.59 16.34
C GLN A 61 -1.89 10.65 15.82
N PRO A 62 -2.20 9.51 15.16
CA PRO A 62 -1.17 8.78 14.42
C PRO A 62 -0.63 9.68 13.31
N VAL A 63 0.64 9.48 12.93
CA VAL A 63 1.19 10.14 11.74
C VAL A 63 0.46 9.58 10.52
N THR A 64 -0.41 10.39 9.93
CA THR A 64 -1.17 10.02 8.74
C THR A 64 -0.30 10.13 7.50
N VAL A 65 -0.39 9.13 6.63
CA VAL A 65 0.25 9.09 5.32
C VAL A 65 -0.82 9.16 4.25
N MET A 66 -0.55 9.92 3.19
CA MET A 66 -1.43 9.96 2.03
C MET A 66 -1.34 8.63 1.28
N LEU A 67 -2.48 7.95 1.15
CA LEU A 67 -2.56 6.71 0.38
C LEU A 67 -2.43 6.99 -1.12
N LYS A 68 -1.67 6.14 -1.82
CA LYS A 68 -1.68 6.06 -3.28
C LYS A 68 -3.06 5.59 -3.72
N MET A 69 -3.73 6.41 -4.53
CA MET A 69 -5.00 6.04 -5.15
C MET A 69 -4.73 5.52 -6.57
N PRO A 70 -5.49 4.52 -7.03
CA PRO A 70 -5.43 4.12 -8.44
C PRO A 70 -5.74 5.31 -9.35
N PRO A 71 -5.12 5.40 -10.55
CA PRO A 71 -5.42 6.46 -11.49
C PRO A 71 -6.92 6.46 -11.81
N SER A 72 -7.59 7.60 -11.65
CA SER A 72 -9.00 7.71 -11.98
C SER A 72 -9.19 7.44 -13.47
N PRO A 73 -10.21 6.66 -13.89
CA PRO A 73 -10.59 6.64 -15.28
C PRO A 73 -10.91 8.09 -15.67
N SER A 74 -10.29 8.58 -16.73
CA SER A 74 -10.58 9.91 -17.28
C SER A 74 -11.99 9.90 -17.85
N ILE A 75 -12.99 10.21 -17.02
CA ILE A 75 -14.37 10.36 -17.49
C ILE A 75 -14.49 11.72 -18.17
N SER A 76 -14.14 11.77 -19.46
CA SER A 76 -14.57 12.86 -20.34
C SER A 76 -16.06 12.72 -20.58
N GLY A 77 -16.86 13.39 -19.76
CA GLY A 77 -18.31 13.47 -19.93
C GLY A 77 -19.05 13.19 -18.64
N VAL A 78 -19.32 14.24 -17.87
CA VAL A 78 -20.33 14.19 -16.81
C VAL A 78 -21.69 14.03 -17.51
N VAL A 79 -22.25 12.83 -17.52
CA VAL A 79 -23.68 12.62 -17.71
C VAL A 79 -24.25 12.38 -16.32
N ILE A 80 -24.95 13.39 -15.79
CA ILE A 80 -25.71 13.26 -14.54
C ILE A 80 -26.97 12.47 -14.87
N THR A 81 -26.93 11.14 -14.75
CA THR A 81 -28.16 10.37 -14.56
C THR A 81 -28.56 10.55 -13.09
N GLN A 82 -29.71 11.19 -12.86
CA GLN A 82 -30.28 11.31 -11.51
C GLN A 82 -30.73 9.91 -11.04
N SER A 83 -29.84 9.15 -10.40
CA SER A 83 -30.26 8.04 -9.55
C SER A 83 -30.84 8.61 -8.25
N ASN A 84 -32.03 8.14 -7.88
CA ASN A 84 -32.77 8.60 -6.69
C ASN A 84 -32.26 7.97 -5.38
N THR A 85 -31.10 7.30 -5.42
CA THR A 85 -30.46 6.68 -4.27
C THR A 85 -29.50 7.72 -3.67
N PRO A 86 -29.59 8.06 -2.38
CA PRO A 86 -28.58 8.93 -1.76
C PRO A 86 -27.20 8.29 -1.98
N PRO A 87 -26.19 9.02 -2.48
CA PRO A 87 -24.86 8.46 -2.65
C PRO A 87 -24.39 7.94 -1.30
N ARG A 88 -24.08 6.64 -1.23
CA ARG A 88 -23.51 6.02 -0.03
C ARG A 88 -22.16 6.67 0.19
N PHE A 89 -22.08 7.59 1.15
CA PHE A 89 -20.84 8.25 1.49
C PHE A 89 -19.92 7.24 2.18
N GLU A 90 -19.04 6.62 1.40
CA GLU A 90 -17.93 5.83 1.92
C GLU A 90 -16.83 6.78 2.37
N GLN A 91 -16.51 6.79 3.67
CA GLN A 91 -15.36 7.55 4.15
C GLN A 91 -14.08 6.99 3.51
N PRO A 92 -13.21 7.85 2.96
CA PRO A 92 -11.97 7.40 2.38
C PRO A 92 -11.09 6.77 3.47
N PRO A 93 -10.37 5.68 3.16
CA PRO A 93 -9.42 5.10 4.10
C PRO A 93 -8.32 6.10 4.46
N GLN A 94 -7.76 5.95 5.65
CA GLN A 94 -6.57 6.68 6.09
C GLN A 94 -5.36 5.76 6.13
N GLY A 95 -4.21 6.27 5.70
CA GLY A 95 -2.93 5.59 5.81
C GLY A 95 -2.22 5.96 7.11
N THR A 96 -1.58 5.00 7.76
CA THR A 96 -0.64 5.23 8.87
C THR A 96 0.65 4.46 8.64
N LEU A 97 1.78 4.97 9.14
CA LEU A 97 3.02 4.20 9.15
C LEU A 97 2.95 3.13 10.25
N GLN A 98 2.99 1.88 9.82
CA GLN A 98 3.07 0.71 10.67
C GLN A 98 3.97 -0.34 9.97
N LYS A 99 5.23 -0.43 10.42
CA LYS A 99 6.19 -1.42 9.93
C LYS A 99 5.59 -2.84 9.97
N GLY A 100 5.91 -3.65 8.96
CA GLY A 100 5.43 -5.03 8.84
C GLY A 100 4.00 -5.12 8.29
N TYR A 101 3.42 -4.00 7.85
CA TYR A 101 2.17 -4.00 7.11
C TYR A 101 2.37 -3.60 5.65
N GLN A 102 1.57 -4.22 4.79
CA GLN A 102 1.42 -3.83 3.40
C GLN A 102 -0.08 -3.63 3.14
N SER A 103 -0.40 -2.72 2.23
CA SER A 103 -1.78 -2.40 1.88
C SER A 103 -1.99 -2.32 0.37
N VAL A 104 -3.21 -2.62 -0.04
CA VAL A 104 -3.72 -2.41 -1.39
C VAL A 104 -5.03 -1.63 -1.31
N VAL A 105 -5.20 -0.67 -2.22
CA VAL A 105 -6.42 0.13 -2.41
C VAL A 105 -6.87 -0.06 -3.85
N TRP A 106 -8.17 -0.16 -4.10
CA TRP A 106 -8.71 -0.27 -5.45
C TRP A 106 -9.92 0.65 -5.66
N THR A 107 -10.25 0.87 -6.92
CA THR A 107 -11.41 1.67 -7.35
C THR A 107 -12.30 0.80 -8.22
N VAL A 108 -13.62 0.96 -8.04
CA VAL A 108 -14.65 0.20 -8.74
C VAL A 108 -15.79 1.13 -9.11
N HIS A 109 -16.34 0.94 -10.29
CA HIS A 109 -17.62 1.52 -10.70
C HIS A 109 -18.62 0.41 -11.02
N ASP A 110 -19.89 0.71 -10.78
CA ASP A 110 -21.03 -0.14 -11.08
C ASP A 110 -22.14 0.74 -11.68
N GLU A 111 -22.70 0.36 -12.82
CA GLU A 111 -23.64 1.22 -13.55
C GLU A 111 -25.05 1.23 -12.92
N ASN A 112 -25.39 0.20 -12.16
CA ASN A 112 -26.70 0.03 -11.51
C ASN A 112 -26.66 0.24 -9.99
N ASP A 113 -25.55 0.75 -9.46
CA ASP A 113 -25.33 1.07 -8.04
C ASP A 113 -25.58 -0.13 -7.10
N ASP A 114 -25.26 -1.35 -7.55
CA ASP A 114 -25.38 -2.56 -6.75
C ASP A 114 -24.44 -2.52 -5.52
N GLU A 115 -24.90 -3.08 -4.40
CA GLU A 115 -24.02 -3.36 -3.28
C GLU A 115 -23.02 -4.47 -3.64
N LEU A 116 -21.73 -4.17 -3.51
CA LEU A 116 -20.64 -5.04 -3.89
C LEU A 116 -19.96 -5.71 -2.70
N ARG A 117 -19.32 -6.85 -2.96
CA ARG A 117 -18.33 -7.48 -2.09
C ARG A 117 -17.05 -7.75 -2.85
N TYR A 118 -15.93 -7.74 -2.13
CA TYR A 118 -14.62 -7.96 -2.71
C TYR A 118 -13.91 -9.17 -2.10
N SER A 119 -13.11 -9.82 -2.93
CA SER A 119 -12.16 -10.85 -2.52
C SER A 119 -10.77 -10.51 -3.06
N VAL A 120 -9.76 -10.73 -2.23
CA VAL A 120 -8.35 -10.55 -2.54
C VAL A 120 -7.70 -11.92 -2.59
N TYR A 121 -7.06 -12.22 -3.70
CA TYR A 121 -6.23 -13.40 -3.90
C TYR A 121 -4.78 -12.97 -4.09
N PHE A 122 -3.85 -13.87 -3.79
CA PHE A 122 -2.43 -13.68 -4.07
C PHE A 122 -1.84 -14.88 -4.80
N ARG A 123 -0.73 -14.66 -5.49
CA ARG A 123 0.05 -15.69 -6.17
C ARG A 123 1.53 -15.27 -6.16
N GLY A 124 2.42 -16.17 -5.79
CA GLY A 124 3.86 -15.93 -5.93
C GLY A 124 4.31 -15.88 -7.40
N GLU A 125 5.39 -15.18 -7.69
CA GLU A 125 5.91 -15.00 -9.06
C GLU A 125 6.21 -16.33 -9.77
N ASN A 126 6.64 -17.35 -9.03
CA ASN A 126 6.92 -18.69 -9.55
C ASN A 126 5.75 -19.67 -9.38
N GLU A 127 4.57 -19.18 -8.99
CA GLU A 127 3.38 -19.99 -8.77
C GLU A 127 2.34 -19.77 -9.89
N HIS A 128 1.40 -20.72 -10.02
CA HIS A 128 0.37 -20.65 -11.07
C HIS A 128 -1.03 -20.50 -10.49
N GLU A 129 -1.26 -21.05 -9.30
CA GLU A 129 -2.57 -21.04 -8.65
C GLU A 129 -2.77 -19.79 -7.78
N TRP A 130 -3.96 -19.18 -7.90
CA TRP A 130 -4.40 -18.10 -7.03
C TRP A 130 -4.87 -18.65 -5.69
N LYS A 131 -4.35 -18.08 -4.60
CA LYS A 131 -4.73 -18.45 -3.23
C LYS A 131 -5.56 -17.34 -2.61
N LEU A 132 -6.62 -17.72 -1.90
CA LEU A 132 -7.47 -16.75 -1.24
C LEU A 132 -6.71 -16.08 -0.10
N PHE A 133 -6.68 -14.76 -0.09
CA PHE A 133 -6.13 -13.97 0.99
C PHE A 133 -7.23 -13.49 1.93
N LYS A 134 -8.29 -12.91 1.35
CA LYS A 134 -9.46 -12.43 2.09
C LYS A 134 -10.69 -12.41 1.19
N GLU A 135 -11.86 -12.68 1.74
CA GLU A 135 -13.15 -12.58 1.03
C GLU A 135 -14.17 -11.78 1.85
N ASN A 136 -15.28 -11.47 1.18
CA ASN A 136 -16.43 -10.77 1.76
C ASN A 136 -16.06 -9.41 2.36
N LEU A 137 -15.16 -8.68 1.69
CA LEU A 137 -14.80 -7.31 2.05
C LEU A 137 -15.86 -6.33 1.55
N GLU A 138 -16.23 -5.38 2.39
CA GLU A 138 -17.04 -4.22 2.01
C GLU A 138 -16.17 -3.03 1.61
N GLN A 139 -15.01 -2.90 2.26
CA GLN A 139 -14.08 -1.81 2.02
C GLN A 139 -13.29 -2.04 0.74
N LYS A 140 -12.95 -0.96 0.04
CA LYS A 140 -12.14 -0.96 -1.19
C LYS A 140 -10.63 -0.95 -0.92
N PHE A 141 -10.22 -1.51 0.21
CA PHE A 141 -8.83 -1.67 0.59
C PHE A 141 -8.66 -2.93 1.42
N TYR A 142 -7.43 -3.44 1.46
CA TYR A 142 -7.05 -4.53 2.33
C TYR A 142 -5.62 -4.31 2.82
N SER A 143 -5.40 -4.55 4.11
CA SER A 143 -4.09 -4.48 4.75
C SER A 143 -3.79 -5.78 5.45
N TRP A 144 -2.55 -6.24 5.33
CA TRP A 144 -2.09 -7.49 5.92
C TRP A 144 -0.73 -7.32 6.57
N ASP A 145 -0.44 -8.22 7.50
CA ASP A 145 0.89 -8.40 8.10
C ASP A 145 1.79 -9.13 7.10
N THR A 146 2.95 -8.54 6.77
CA THR A 146 3.87 -9.07 5.76
C THR A 146 4.47 -10.40 6.16
N THR A 147 4.51 -10.76 7.45
CA THR A 147 5.01 -12.07 7.88
C THR A 147 4.08 -13.23 7.54
N THR A 148 2.88 -12.95 7.01
CA THR A 148 1.98 -13.98 6.48
C THR A 148 2.42 -14.54 5.13
N LEU A 149 3.37 -13.87 4.47
CA LEU A 149 3.97 -14.29 3.22
C LEU A 149 5.49 -14.40 3.40
N PRO A 150 6.13 -15.49 2.93
CA PRO A 150 7.58 -15.55 2.85
C PRO A 150 8.15 -14.45 1.94
N ASP A 151 9.42 -14.13 2.12
CA ASP A 151 10.10 -13.16 1.27
C ASP A 151 10.08 -13.60 -0.20
N GLY A 152 9.82 -12.65 -1.09
CA GLY A 152 9.72 -12.91 -2.52
C GLY A 152 8.76 -11.95 -3.23
N ALA A 153 8.52 -12.25 -4.50
CA ALA A 153 7.66 -11.44 -5.35
C ALA A 153 6.30 -12.07 -5.57
N TYR A 154 5.29 -11.23 -5.62
CA TYR A 154 3.89 -11.61 -5.62
C TYR A 154 3.06 -10.72 -6.53
N TYR A 155 1.87 -11.21 -6.85
CA TYR A 155 0.81 -10.51 -7.54
C TYR A 155 -0.48 -10.65 -6.72
N LEU A 156 -1.34 -9.64 -6.76
CA LEU A 156 -2.70 -9.73 -6.22
C LEU A 156 -3.70 -9.86 -7.34
N LYS A 157 -4.84 -10.49 -7.04
CA LYS A 157 -6.04 -10.44 -7.87
C LYS A 157 -7.22 -10.01 -7.01
N ILE A 158 -7.86 -8.92 -7.40
CA ILE A 158 -9.07 -8.41 -6.76
C ILE A 158 -10.26 -8.88 -7.57
N VAL A 159 -11.25 -9.46 -6.90
CA VAL A 159 -12.53 -9.87 -7.49
C VAL A 159 -13.63 -9.02 -6.86
N ALA A 160 -14.44 -8.35 -7.68
CA ALA A 160 -15.64 -7.63 -7.25
C ALA A 160 -16.88 -8.41 -7.69
N THR A 161 -17.89 -8.51 -6.83
CA THR A 161 -19.15 -9.18 -7.13
C THR A 161 -20.35 -8.41 -6.60
N ASP A 162 -21.44 -8.43 -7.36
CA ASP A 162 -22.74 -7.82 -7.04
C ASP A 162 -23.71 -8.79 -6.33
N ALA A 163 -23.21 -9.96 -5.89
CA ALA A 163 -24.04 -11.07 -5.39
C ALA A 163 -24.87 -10.73 -4.13
N VAL A 164 -24.59 -9.61 -3.47
CA VAL A 164 -25.42 -9.12 -2.35
C VAL A 164 -26.73 -8.52 -2.85
N SER A 165 -26.73 -7.94 -4.04
CA SER A 165 -27.88 -7.27 -4.65
C SER A 165 -28.65 -8.18 -5.61
N ASN A 166 -28.01 -9.26 -6.09
CA ASN A 166 -28.54 -10.13 -7.12
C ASN A 166 -28.69 -11.58 -6.66
N PRO A 167 -29.74 -12.31 -7.11
CA PRO A 167 -29.83 -13.75 -6.88
C PRO A 167 -28.59 -14.49 -7.42
N PRO A 168 -28.17 -15.62 -6.82
CA PRO A 168 -26.93 -16.31 -7.20
C PRO A 168 -26.81 -16.69 -8.68
N ALA A 169 -27.93 -16.92 -9.37
CA ALA A 169 -27.96 -17.27 -10.79
C ALA A 169 -27.74 -16.06 -11.73
N LEU A 170 -27.87 -14.83 -11.23
CA LEU A 170 -27.77 -13.58 -11.99
C LEU A 170 -26.60 -12.69 -11.53
N ALA A 171 -25.99 -13.03 -10.40
CA ALA A 171 -24.85 -12.32 -9.88
C ALA A 171 -23.66 -12.39 -10.86
N LEU A 172 -23.03 -11.24 -11.07
CA LEU A 172 -21.87 -11.09 -11.92
C LEU A 172 -20.64 -10.76 -11.07
N LYS A 173 -19.48 -10.94 -11.70
CA LYS A 173 -18.19 -10.66 -11.10
C LYS A 173 -17.21 -10.17 -12.15
N THR A 174 -16.28 -9.34 -11.70
CA THR A 174 -15.11 -8.90 -12.46
C THR A 174 -13.87 -9.15 -11.63
N GLU A 175 -12.75 -9.40 -12.29
CA GLU A 175 -11.45 -9.55 -11.64
C GLU A 175 -10.39 -8.68 -12.31
N ARG A 176 -9.42 -8.24 -11.52
CA ARG A 176 -8.26 -7.47 -12.00
C ARG A 176 -7.02 -7.84 -11.20
N GLU A 177 -5.91 -8.00 -11.90
CA GLU A 177 -4.61 -8.28 -11.29
C GLU A 177 -3.83 -6.98 -11.02
N SER A 178 -3.04 -6.98 -9.94
CA SER A 178 -2.15 -5.88 -9.58
C SER A 178 -0.85 -5.92 -10.39
N GLU A 179 -0.07 -4.85 -10.28
CA GLU A 179 1.36 -4.91 -10.60
C GLU A 179 2.10 -5.84 -9.63
N ARG A 180 3.31 -6.23 -10.02
CA ARG A 180 4.23 -7.02 -9.18
C ARG A 180 4.60 -6.24 -7.94
N PHE A 181 4.58 -6.88 -6.79
CA PHE A 181 5.13 -6.35 -5.55
C PHE A 181 6.03 -7.36 -4.88
N GLU A 182 6.83 -6.87 -3.93
CA GLU A 182 7.74 -7.69 -3.17
C GLU A 182 7.39 -7.63 -1.68
N VAL A 183 7.66 -8.74 -1.02
CA VAL A 183 7.65 -8.87 0.43
C VAL A 183 9.08 -9.20 0.82
N ASP A 184 9.61 -8.44 1.77
CA ASP A 184 10.91 -8.68 2.38
C ASP A 184 10.79 -8.42 3.88
N ASN A 185 11.03 -9.44 4.69
CA ASN A 185 11.06 -9.39 6.14
C ASN A 185 12.47 -9.67 6.67
N THR A 186 13.46 -9.84 5.79
CA THR A 186 14.85 -10.11 6.16
C THR A 186 15.55 -8.81 6.51
N ALA A 187 16.25 -8.81 7.65
CA ALA A 187 17.01 -7.64 8.07
C ALA A 187 18.43 -7.65 7.48
N PRO A 188 18.99 -6.47 7.16
CA PRO A 188 20.35 -6.38 6.66
C PRO A 188 21.36 -6.87 7.70
N VAL A 189 22.39 -7.56 7.25
CA VAL A 189 23.52 -7.95 8.07
C VAL A 189 24.53 -6.80 8.12
N VAL A 190 24.76 -6.25 9.31
CA VAL A 190 25.72 -5.17 9.55
C VAL A 190 27.02 -5.74 10.13
N LYS A 191 28.17 -5.42 9.51
CA LYS A 191 29.49 -5.93 9.91
C LYS A 191 30.48 -4.79 10.10
N ILE A 192 31.15 -4.76 11.25
CA ILE A 192 32.28 -3.86 11.48
C ILE A 192 33.50 -4.40 10.72
N MET A 193 34.06 -3.57 9.85
CA MET A 193 35.22 -3.93 9.02
C MET A 193 36.53 -3.53 9.67
N GLY A 194 36.54 -2.41 10.39
CA GLY A 194 37.72 -1.93 11.06
C GLY A 194 37.45 -0.69 11.90
N THR A 195 38.30 -0.51 12.90
CA THR A 195 38.30 0.68 13.74
C THR A 195 39.72 1.19 13.85
N ILE A 196 39.95 2.43 13.40
CA ILE A 196 41.22 3.12 13.55
C ILE A 196 41.02 4.17 14.63
N SER A 197 41.56 3.90 15.82
CA SER A 197 41.56 4.89 16.92
C SER A 197 42.85 5.70 16.87
N ASP A 198 42.81 6.93 17.36
CA ASP A 198 44.00 7.77 17.59
C ASP A 198 44.73 8.25 16.30
N SER A 199 43.98 8.48 15.22
CA SER A 199 44.56 9.15 14.04
C SER A 199 44.83 10.64 14.36
N PRO A 200 46.03 11.17 14.05
CA PRO A 200 46.36 12.57 14.32
C PRO A 200 45.47 13.55 13.54
N MET A 201 44.95 14.59 14.22
CA MET A 201 44.18 15.69 13.61
C MET A 201 44.68 17.04 14.18
N PRO A 202 44.58 18.17 13.45
CA PRO A 202 45.19 19.45 13.88
C PRO A 202 44.82 19.93 15.29
N ASN A 203 43.64 19.54 15.80
CA ASN A 203 43.13 19.92 17.12
C ASN A 203 42.63 18.73 17.97
N GLY A 204 43.12 17.52 17.73
CA GLY A 204 42.69 16.35 18.51
C GLY A 204 43.02 15.00 17.88
N LYS A 205 42.27 13.98 18.30
CA LYS A 205 42.36 12.61 17.81
C LYS A 205 41.10 12.29 17.02
N LEU A 206 41.27 11.63 15.89
CA LEU A 206 40.20 11.13 15.04
C LEU A 206 40.07 9.62 15.25
N THR A 207 38.85 9.16 15.49
CA THR A 207 38.50 7.74 15.47
C THR A 207 37.66 7.46 14.24
N THR A 208 38.15 6.58 13.38
CA THR A 208 37.44 6.16 12.17
C THR A 208 36.86 4.76 12.36
N VAL A 209 35.58 4.59 12.09
CA VAL A 209 34.89 3.29 12.11
C VAL A 209 34.38 2.99 10.71
N GLN A 210 34.77 1.85 10.16
CA GLN A 210 34.30 1.36 8.87
C GLN A 210 33.38 0.16 9.08
N PHE A 211 32.24 0.14 8.42
CA PHE A 211 31.30 -0.96 8.46
C PHE A 211 30.61 -1.18 7.11
N THR A 212 30.10 -2.38 6.90
CA THR A 212 29.23 -2.70 5.76
C THR A 212 27.84 -3.07 6.24
N ALA A 213 26.85 -2.82 5.39
CA ALA A 213 25.51 -3.36 5.50
C ALA A 213 25.21 -4.14 4.22
N GLN A 214 24.73 -5.37 4.38
CA GLN A 214 24.38 -6.24 3.26
C GLN A 214 23.01 -6.85 3.48
N ASP A 215 22.12 -6.71 2.51
CA ASP A 215 20.85 -7.40 2.46
C ASP A 215 20.78 -8.32 1.22
N ALA A 216 20.03 -9.41 1.33
CA ALA A 216 19.91 -10.41 0.28
C ALA A 216 18.66 -10.20 -0.60
N GLY A 217 17.61 -9.62 -0.05
CA GLY A 217 16.31 -9.40 -0.71
C GLY A 217 16.14 -7.99 -1.25
N SER A 218 16.84 -7.02 -0.69
CA SER A 218 16.62 -5.61 -1.01
C SER A 218 17.86 -4.73 -0.96
N SER A 219 17.72 -3.47 -1.37
CA SER A 219 18.76 -2.45 -1.26
C SER A 219 18.77 -1.84 0.14
N ILE A 220 19.95 -1.51 0.65
CA ILE A 220 20.09 -0.71 1.87
C ILE A 220 19.57 0.70 1.59
N GLU A 221 18.61 1.18 2.37
CA GLU A 221 18.03 2.52 2.22
C GLU A 221 18.76 3.57 3.07
N ARG A 222 19.18 3.20 4.28
CA ARG A 222 19.90 4.13 5.16
C ARG A 222 20.73 3.41 6.21
N ALA A 223 21.74 4.10 6.72
CA ALA A 223 22.44 3.70 7.93
C ALA A 223 22.59 4.86 8.92
N GLN A 224 22.76 4.52 10.19
CA GLN A 224 22.90 5.45 11.29
C GLN A 224 23.94 4.94 12.29
N TYR A 225 24.54 5.85 13.04
CA TYR A 225 25.43 5.53 14.15
C TYR A 225 25.04 6.27 15.42
N SER A 226 25.47 5.74 16.57
CA SER A 226 25.32 6.35 17.89
C SER A 226 26.59 6.12 18.70
N VAL A 227 26.99 7.12 19.49
CA VAL A 227 28.13 7.08 20.41
C VAL A 227 27.58 7.00 21.83
N ASP A 228 27.99 5.99 22.59
CA ASP A 228 27.62 5.77 23.99
C ASP A 228 26.10 5.79 24.28
N GLY A 229 25.30 5.39 23.28
CA GLY A 229 23.84 5.36 23.40
C GLY A 229 23.17 6.73 23.27
N GLY A 230 23.88 7.74 22.77
CA GLY A 230 23.31 9.03 22.38
C GLY A 230 22.43 8.96 21.12
N ASP A 231 22.14 10.12 20.55
CA ASP A 231 21.27 10.24 19.37
C ASP A 231 21.79 9.45 18.17
N TRP A 232 20.86 8.93 17.36
CA TRP A 232 21.17 8.26 16.10
C TRP A 232 21.37 9.28 14.99
N ILE A 233 22.59 9.31 14.44
CA ILE A 233 22.99 10.24 13.40
C ILE A 233 23.07 9.48 12.07
N LEU A 234 22.47 10.05 11.01
CA LEU A 234 22.52 9.49 9.66
C LEU A 234 23.96 9.47 9.13
N VAL A 235 24.36 8.38 8.48
CA VAL A 235 25.63 8.27 7.77
C VAL A 235 25.36 7.95 6.30
N ALA A 236 25.98 8.73 5.41
CA ALA A 236 25.93 8.47 3.97
C ALA A 236 26.91 7.34 3.62
N PRO A 237 26.59 6.49 2.63
CA PRO A 237 27.53 5.48 2.16
C PRO A 237 28.69 6.14 1.42
N THR A 238 29.81 5.43 1.29
CA THR A 238 31.00 5.93 0.58
C THR A 238 30.76 6.11 -0.94
N SER A 239 29.77 5.39 -1.48
CA SER A 239 29.20 5.54 -2.83
C SER A 239 28.36 6.81 -3.02
N ARG A 240 28.03 7.53 -1.93
CA ARG A 240 27.17 8.73 -1.83
C ARG A 240 25.66 8.53 -2.00
N ILE A 241 25.22 7.37 -2.50
CA ILE A 241 23.81 7.02 -2.65
C ILE A 241 23.63 5.64 -2.04
N SER A 242 22.56 5.46 -1.26
CA SER A 242 22.21 4.18 -0.65
C SER A 242 21.13 3.52 -1.51
N ASP A 243 21.56 2.74 -2.49
CA ASP A 243 20.68 2.08 -3.47
C ASP A 243 21.17 0.68 -3.88
N SER A 244 22.19 0.15 -3.20
CA SER A 244 22.78 -1.17 -3.45
C SER A 244 22.39 -2.21 -2.36
N PRO A 245 22.32 -3.51 -2.71
CA PRO A 245 22.20 -4.59 -1.72
C PRO A 245 23.38 -4.67 -0.74
N GLU A 246 24.56 -4.19 -1.15
CA GLU A 246 25.71 -4.02 -0.25
C GLU A 246 26.16 -2.57 -0.26
N GLU A 247 26.21 -1.96 0.91
CA GLU A 247 26.70 -0.60 1.12
C GLU A 247 27.86 -0.57 2.11
N ARG A 248 28.77 0.39 1.91
CA ARG A 248 29.94 0.63 2.76
C ARG A 248 29.85 2.01 3.38
N TYR A 249 30.22 2.09 4.65
CA TYR A 249 30.11 3.31 5.43
C TYR A 249 31.40 3.57 6.19
N GLU A 250 31.73 4.84 6.32
CA GLU A 250 32.83 5.33 7.14
C GLU A 250 32.34 6.46 8.05
N ILE A 251 32.60 6.33 9.34
CA ILE A 251 32.26 7.32 10.35
C ILE A 251 33.57 7.91 10.87
N SER A 252 33.65 9.24 10.91
CA SER A 252 34.78 9.96 11.50
C SER A 252 34.31 10.67 12.78
N LEU A 253 34.80 10.20 13.93
CA LEU A 253 34.46 10.70 15.25
C LEU A 253 35.61 11.55 15.79
N SER A 254 35.34 12.82 16.09
CA SER A 254 36.28 13.72 16.74
C SER A 254 35.75 14.14 18.10
N GLY A 255 36.66 14.51 19.01
CA GLY A 255 36.27 14.99 20.34
C GLY A 255 35.81 13.92 21.33
N LEU A 256 36.10 12.65 21.07
CA LEU A 256 35.95 11.59 22.07
C LEU A 256 36.93 11.84 23.23
N GLY A 257 36.41 11.89 24.46
CA GLY A 257 37.22 12.06 25.65
C GLY A 257 38.09 10.83 25.94
N PRO A 258 39.06 10.90 26.87
CA PRO A 258 39.77 9.71 27.31
C PRO A 258 38.83 8.66 27.91
N GLY A 259 39.00 7.40 27.54
CA GLY A 259 38.21 6.30 28.06
C GLY A 259 37.70 5.34 27.00
N GLU A 260 36.85 4.42 27.44
CA GLU A 260 36.14 3.48 26.59
C GLU A 260 34.86 4.13 26.05
N HIS A 261 34.63 3.99 24.74
CA HIS A 261 33.42 4.43 24.06
C HIS A 261 32.82 3.27 23.26
N THR A 262 31.50 3.14 23.30
CA THR A 262 30.73 2.20 22.48
C THR A 262 30.20 2.91 21.25
N ILE A 263 30.60 2.45 20.07
CA ILE A 263 30.07 2.92 18.80
C ILE A 263 29.07 1.89 18.28
N SER A 264 27.80 2.26 18.25
CA SER A 264 26.73 1.44 17.68
C SER A 264 26.41 1.90 16.27
N VAL A 265 26.18 0.95 15.36
CA VAL A 265 25.76 1.22 13.98
C VAL A 265 24.53 0.39 13.65
N ARG A 266 23.64 0.93 12.83
CA ARG A 266 22.48 0.21 12.30
C ARG A 266 22.22 0.59 10.86
N ALA A 267 21.66 -0.33 10.10
CA ALA A 267 21.23 -0.11 8.73
C ALA A 267 19.81 -0.60 8.55
N TYR A 268 19.09 0.04 7.64
CA TYR A 268 17.74 -0.31 7.25
C TYR A 268 17.68 -0.51 5.74
N ASP A 269 16.95 -1.53 5.32
CA ASP A 269 16.59 -1.72 3.92
C ASP A 269 15.37 -0.88 3.52
N ARG A 270 14.95 -0.98 2.25
CA ARG A 270 13.77 -0.27 1.71
C ARG A 270 12.41 -0.75 2.25
N PHE A 271 12.39 -1.84 3.02
CA PHE A 271 11.20 -2.42 3.65
C PHE A 271 11.18 -2.14 5.17
N GLU A 272 12.06 -1.25 5.64
CA GLU A 272 12.23 -0.88 7.05
C GLU A 272 12.75 -2.02 7.96
N ASN A 273 13.31 -3.09 7.39
CA ASN A 273 14.00 -4.12 8.16
C ASN A 273 15.34 -3.59 8.64
N GLY A 274 15.66 -3.81 9.92
CA GLY A 274 16.78 -3.15 10.59
C GLY A 274 17.77 -4.14 11.18
N GLY A 275 19.04 -3.99 10.83
CA GLY A 275 20.16 -4.71 11.42
C GLY A 275 21.09 -3.78 12.19
N SER A 276 21.83 -4.31 13.16
CA SER A 276 22.76 -3.50 13.95
C SER A 276 24.02 -4.26 14.36
N ALA A 277 25.09 -3.51 14.60
CA ALA A 277 26.34 -4.00 15.16
C ALA A 277 26.93 -2.94 16.10
N LYS A 278 27.96 -3.31 16.88
CA LYS A 278 28.70 -2.36 17.71
C LYS A 278 30.18 -2.69 17.73
N THR A 279 30.99 -1.68 18.02
CA THR A 279 32.42 -1.80 18.31
C THR A 279 32.78 -0.94 19.52
N ILE A 280 33.87 -1.27 20.17
CA ILE A 280 34.38 -0.54 21.33
C ILE A 280 35.69 0.14 20.91
N VAL A 281 35.83 1.41 21.25
CA VAL A 281 37.03 2.20 20.99
C VAL A 281 37.57 2.75 22.30
N THR A 282 38.88 2.69 22.49
CA THR A 282 39.52 3.25 23.68
C THR A 282 40.38 4.43 23.28
N VAL A 283 40.06 5.60 23.80
CA VAL A 283 40.86 6.81 23.60
C VAL A 283 41.83 6.93 24.77
N PRO A 284 43.14 6.92 24.53
CA PRO A 284 44.11 7.02 25.61
C PRO A 284 44.10 8.42 26.23
N ALA A 285 44.35 8.48 27.54
CA ALA A 285 44.54 9.74 28.24
C ALA A 285 45.72 10.54 27.67
N ALA A 286 45.64 11.87 27.75
CA ALA A 286 46.77 12.73 27.42
C ALA A 286 47.97 12.34 28.29
N LYS A 287 49.14 12.13 27.67
CA LYS A 287 50.37 11.91 28.44
C LYS A 287 50.67 13.21 29.23
N PRO A 288 51.02 13.12 30.52
CA PRO A 288 51.36 14.27 31.34
C PRO A 288 52.63 14.98 30.84
#